data_AF-A0A7S0ZUZ6-F1
#
_entry.id   AF-A0A7S0ZUZ6-F1
#
_cell.length_a   1.000
_cell.length_b   1.000
_cell.length_c   1.000
_cell.angle_alpha   90.00
_cell.angle_beta   90.00
_cell.angle_gamma   90.00
#
_symmetry.space_group_name_H-M   'P 1'
#
loop_
_entity.id
_entity.type
_entity.pdbx_description
1 polymer ?
#
loop_
_entity_poly.entity_id
_entity_poly.type
_entity_poly.pdbx_seq_one_letter_code
_entity_poly.pdbx_strand_id
1 'polypeptide(L)'
;LKLCRDPHYHPCCALAMALVAGGESELSELLREDGRLLRMFVQRGEHRRPEARDRATSEWLIRGNFFDKWLDTFVGRYAPPPDVLPIQDIGELSDEERSQIVEAFEKALGTKVDVAQLREAIDKTEEDVFVIRDTLLAAVNELLAPRRMPEKLGTGRPMDEHALEQLRQMRQVKLRDIVHRCLSAIFEKGIGGEVLRVALECVTKLISKFESKDDEVMTAWAGKQWNDLKSLAEKIKGSSAASEVEDGPKHVAHDGKGTKQLLERVIRELGGQGTTDQILGWIVANPTIVEETSSRLNHHIRANTPGRKQKPIWQVTCSNVLSKCFRCSKSKQDGKFVWRSQQVEEVGDARGEHPLPVQDAVVESVVESVVEFRAVTSEKKKRAKKRKSDVIDAIADGERINEAYP
;
A
#
# COMPACT_ATOMS: atom_id res chain seq x y z
N LEU A 1 -21.91 -52.65 -12.07
CA LEU A 1 -22.56 -51.35 -11.82
C LEU A 1 -21.45 -50.33 -11.61
N LYS A 2 -20.71 -49.80 -12.61
CA LYS A 2 -21.10 -48.89 -13.72
C LYS A 2 -22.12 -47.82 -13.30
N LEU A 3 -21.76 -46.56 -13.61
CA LEU A 3 -22.46 -45.25 -13.42
C LEU A 3 -21.94 -44.48 -12.18
N CYS A 4 -21.40 -43.26 -12.24
CA CYS A 4 -21.23 -42.28 -13.33
C CYS A 4 -19.93 -41.48 -13.08
N ARG A 5 -19.10 -41.38 -14.13
CA ARG A 5 -18.12 -40.30 -14.32
C ARG A 5 -18.84 -39.22 -15.12
N ASP A 6 -19.14 -38.09 -14.49
CA ASP A 6 -19.45 -36.86 -15.21
C ASP A 6 -19.05 -35.66 -14.34
N PRO A 7 -18.02 -34.87 -14.72
CA PRO A 7 -17.65 -33.66 -14.02
C PRO A 7 -18.37 -32.48 -14.67
N HIS A 8 -19.70 -32.49 -14.68
CA HIS A 8 -20.43 -31.26 -14.94
C HIS A 8 -20.44 -30.43 -13.65
N TYR A 9 -19.46 -29.54 -13.56
CA TYR A 9 -19.32 -28.53 -12.52
C TYR A 9 -20.55 -27.61 -12.55
N HIS A 10 -21.58 -27.95 -11.78
CA HIS A 10 -22.80 -27.17 -11.72
C HIS A 10 -22.55 -25.91 -10.88
N PRO A 11 -22.76 -24.68 -11.39
CA PRO A 11 -22.52 -23.44 -10.66
C PRO A 11 -23.35 -23.30 -9.36
N CYS A 12 -24.38 -24.14 -9.19
CA CYS A 12 -25.21 -24.20 -7.99
C CYS A 12 -24.47 -24.80 -6.77
N CYS A 13 -23.53 -25.73 -6.97
CA CYS A 13 -22.79 -26.35 -5.86
C CYS A 13 -21.74 -25.42 -5.26
N ALA A 14 -21.10 -24.57 -6.08
CA ALA A 14 -20.19 -23.53 -5.60
C ALA A 14 -20.95 -22.44 -4.81
N LEU A 15 -22.18 -22.12 -5.23
CA LEU A 15 -23.07 -21.16 -4.57
C LEU A 15 -23.51 -21.64 -3.17
N ALA A 16 -23.86 -22.91 -3.04
CA ALA A 16 -24.25 -23.50 -1.75
C ALA A 16 -23.08 -23.55 -0.77
N MET A 17 -21.86 -23.81 -1.24
CA MET A 17 -20.65 -23.80 -0.42
C MET A 17 -20.27 -22.38 0.03
N ALA A 18 -20.43 -21.37 -0.84
CA ALA A 18 -20.11 -19.97 -0.53
C ALA A 18 -21.12 -19.28 0.40
N LEU A 19 -22.36 -19.76 0.46
CA LEU A 19 -23.41 -19.23 1.35
C LEU A 19 -23.40 -19.88 2.74
N VAL A 20 -22.86 -21.11 2.87
CA VAL A 20 -22.84 -21.87 4.13
C VAL A 20 -21.51 -21.72 4.88
N ALA A 21 -20.41 -21.45 4.19
CA ALA A 21 -19.13 -21.21 4.83
C ALA A 21 -19.01 -19.73 5.25
N GLY A 22 -19.09 -19.46 6.55
CA GLY A 22 -18.52 -18.24 7.17
C GLY A 22 -16.99 -18.19 7.10
N GLY A 23 -16.40 -18.71 6.01
CA GLY A 23 -14.97 -18.75 5.73
C GLY A 23 -14.59 -17.62 4.78
N GLU A 24 -13.38 -17.12 4.96
CA GLU A 24 -12.79 -15.87 4.44
C GLU A 24 -12.69 -15.72 2.91
N SER A 25 -13.33 -16.56 2.09
CA SER A 25 -13.35 -16.36 0.64
C SER A 25 -14.52 -15.45 0.26
N GLU A 26 -14.19 -14.22 -0.15
CA GLU A 26 -15.19 -13.21 -0.48
C GLU A 26 -15.94 -13.59 -1.77
N LEU A 27 -17.28 -13.54 -1.77
CA LEU A 27 -18.15 -13.88 -2.92
C LEU A 27 -17.69 -13.18 -4.22
N SER A 28 -17.20 -11.94 -4.11
CA SER A 28 -16.64 -11.18 -5.22
C SER A 28 -15.44 -11.86 -5.90
N GLU A 29 -14.61 -12.57 -5.15
CA GLU A 29 -13.42 -13.25 -5.67
C GLU A 29 -13.78 -14.52 -6.45
N LEU A 30 -14.75 -15.28 -5.93
CA LEU A 30 -15.25 -16.50 -6.58
C LEU A 30 -15.90 -16.21 -7.94
N LEU A 31 -16.49 -15.03 -8.07
CA LEU A 31 -17.19 -14.59 -9.27
C LEU A 31 -16.31 -13.79 -10.25
N ARG A 32 -14.98 -13.85 -10.09
CA ARG A 32 -13.98 -13.23 -10.98
C ARG A 32 -14.18 -11.71 -11.12
N GLU A 33 -13.75 -11.13 -12.25
CA GLU A 33 -13.74 -9.67 -12.43
C GLU A 33 -15.13 -9.04 -12.39
N ASP A 34 -16.17 -9.69 -12.95
CA ASP A 34 -17.54 -9.17 -12.83
C ASP A 34 -17.98 -9.06 -11.36
N GLY A 35 -17.63 -10.04 -10.53
CA GLY A 35 -17.91 -10.01 -9.09
C GLY A 35 -17.15 -8.90 -8.37
N ARG A 36 -15.87 -8.69 -8.69
CA ARG A 36 -15.06 -7.62 -8.10
C ARG A 36 -15.58 -6.23 -8.49
N LEU A 37 -15.88 -6.03 -9.77
CA LEU A 37 -16.41 -4.78 -10.29
C LEU A 37 -17.80 -4.50 -9.73
N LEU A 38 -18.67 -5.51 -9.62
CA LEU A 38 -20.00 -5.34 -9.03
C LEU A 38 -19.93 -4.99 -7.53
N ARG A 39 -18.98 -5.57 -6.79
CA ARG A 39 -18.73 -5.16 -5.40
C ARG A 39 -18.36 -3.68 -5.32
N MET A 40 -17.40 -3.23 -6.12
CA MET A 40 -16.98 -1.83 -6.12
C MET A 40 -18.12 -0.89 -6.54
N PHE A 41 -18.87 -1.28 -7.57
CA PHE A 41 -20.06 -0.57 -8.03
C PHE A 41 -21.10 -0.40 -6.91
N VAL A 42 -21.36 -1.46 -6.14
CA VAL A 42 -22.28 -1.43 -5.01
C VAL A 42 -21.73 -0.62 -3.84
N GLN A 43 -20.46 -0.80 -3.48
CA GLN A 43 -19.79 -0.07 -2.40
C GLN A 43 -19.78 1.44 -2.64
N ARG A 44 -19.69 1.87 -3.91
CA ARG A 44 -19.78 3.28 -4.33
C ARG A 44 -21.21 3.81 -4.42
N GLY A 45 -22.22 3.00 -4.06
CA GLY A 45 -23.62 3.43 -4.13
C GLY A 45 -24.16 3.59 -5.55
N GLU A 46 -23.43 3.16 -6.58
CA GLU A 46 -23.81 3.39 -7.98
C GLU A 46 -25.09 2.66 -8.38
N HIS A 47 -25.39 1.56 -7.69
CA HIS A 47 -26.63 0.81 -7.79
C HIS A 47 -27.89 1.61 -7.42
N ARG A 48 -27.75 2.73 -6.71
CA ARG A 48 -28.88 3.59 -6.32
C ARG A 48 -29.30 4.57 -7.42
N ARG A 49 -28.50 4.70 -8.49
CA ARG A 49 -28.78 5.63 -9.58
C ARG A 49 -29.85 5.07 -10.54
N PRO A 50 -30.67 5.93 -11.17
CA PRO A 50 -31.71 5.48 -12.10
C PRO A 50 -31.14 4.73 -13.31
N GLU A 51 -29.92 5.08 -13.73
CA GLU A 51 -29.20 4.47 -14.85
C GLU A 51 -28.14 3.45 -14.39
N ALA A 52 -28.35 2.82 -13.22
CA ALA A 52 -27.37 1.92 -12.63
C ALA A 52 -26.95 0.79 -13.58
N ARG A 53 -27.91 0.20 -14.29
CA ARG A 53 -27.65 -0.89 -15.22
C ARG A 53 -26.80 -0.44 -16.41
N ASP A 54 -27.17 0.68 -17.02
CA ASP A 54 -26.46 1.19 -18.19
C ASP A 54 -25.03 1.53 -17.81
N ARG A 55 -24.83 2.26 -16.71
CA ARG A 55 -23.49 2.56 -16.19
C ARG A 55 -22.70 1.33 -15.77
N ALA A 56 -23.34 0.30 -15.21
CA ALA A 56 -22.66 -0.95 -14.90
C ALA A 56 -22.12 -1.60 -16.18
N THR A 57 -22.88 -1.59 -17.27
CA THR A 57 -22.48 -2.21 -18.54
C THR A 57 -21.56 -1.36 -19.40
N SER A 58 -21.72 -0.04 -19.41
CA SER A 58 -20.95 0.88 -20.26
C SER A 58 -19.70 1.41 -19.57
N GLU A 59 -19.77 1.82 -18.30
CA GLU A 59 -18.66 2.45 -17.58
C GLU A 59 -17.82 1.46 -16.79
N TRP A 60 -18.50 0.51 -16.14
CA TRP A 60 -17.85 -0.52 -15.34
C TRP A 60 -17.58 -1.80 -16.14
N LEU A 61 -18.09 -1.87 -17.37
CA LEU A 61 -17.99 -3.02 -18.26
C LEU A 61 -18.47 -4.32 -17.60
N ILE A 62 -19.37 -4.30 -16.61
CA ILE A 62 -19.94 -5.51 -15.99
C ILE A 62 -20.88 -6.16 -17.00
N ARG A 63 -20.78 -7.47 -17.21
CA ARG A 63 -21.67 -8.18 -18.13
C ARG A 63 -23.12 -8.04 -17.68
N GLY A 64 -24.03 -7.63 -18.58
CA GLY A 64 -25.43 -7.34 -18.21
C GLY A 64 -26.15 -8.52 -17.57
N ASN A 65 -25.99 -9.73 -18.13
CA ASN A 65 -26.56 -10.96 -17.54
C ASN A 65 -26.01 -11.28 -16.15
N PHE A 66 -24.77 -10.89 -15.85
CA PHE A 66 -24.17 -11.04 -14.53
C PHE A 66 -24.76 -10.01 -13.57
N PHE A 67 -24.85 -8.74 -14.00
CA PHE A 67 -25.45 -7.66 -13.22
C PHE A 67 -26.88 -8.01 -12.79
N ASP A 68 -27.74 -8.37 -13.75
CA ASP A 68 -29.15 -8.67 -13.53
C ASP A 68 -29.34 -9.86 -12.57
N LYS A 69 -28.39 -10.81 -12.56
CA LYS A 69 -28.43 -12.00 -11.68
C LYS A 69 -27.96 -11.71 -10.25
N TRP A 70 -26.94 -10.87 -10.08
CA TRP A 70 -26.18 -10.79 -8.83
C TRP A 70 -26.38 -9.50 -8.05
N LEU A 71 -26.98 -8.46 -8.65
CA LEU A 71 -27.10 -7.15 -8.03
C LEU A 71 -27.68 -7.22 -6.61
N ASP A 72 -28.85 -7.83 -6.43
CA ASP A 72 -29.53 -7.88 -5.12
C ASP A 72 -28.69 -8.57 -4.04
N THR A 73 -27.97 -9.64 -4.42
CA THR A 73 -27.08 -10.35 -3.50
C THR A 73 -25.90 -9.48 -3.08
N PHE A 74 -25.33 -8.73 -4.03
CA PHE A 74 -24.22 -7.82 -3.74
C PHE A 74 -24.66 -6.61 -2.93
N VAL A 75 -25.83 -6.05 -3.21
CA VAL A 75 -26.43 -4.95 -2.42
C VAL A 75 -26.62 -5.40 -0.98
N GLY A 76 -27.22 -6.57 -0.74
CA GLY A 76 -27.43 -7.08 0.62
C GLY A 76 -26.13 -7.33 1.42
N ARG A 77 -25.02 -7.61 0.73
CA ARG A 77 -23.74 -7.97 1.38
C ARG A 77 -22.72 -6.83 1.47
N TYR A 78 -22.73 -5.91 0.50
CA TYR A 78 -21.66 -4.92 0.31
C TYR A 78 -22.17 -3.48 0.23
N ALA A 79 -23.48 -3.24 0.19
CA ALA A 79 -23.97 -1.87 0.18
C ALA A 79 -23.62 -1.16 1.50
N PRO A 80 -23.14 0.08 1.45
CA PRO A 80 -22.93 0.87 2.66
C PRO A 80 -24.27 1.10 3.38
N PRO A 81 -24.28 1.25 4.71
CA PRO A 81 -25.48 1.52 5.49
C PRO A 81 -26.25 2.73 4.94
N PRO A 82 -27.60 2.76 5.04
CA PRO A 82 -28.42 3.83 4.49
C PRO A 82 -28.15 5.22 5.10
N ASP A 83 -27.62 5.29 6.34
CA ASP A 83 -27.21 6.55 6.98
C ASP A 83 -25.91 7.15 6.41
N VAL A 84 -25.19 6.37 5.60
CA VAL A 84 -24.14 6.89 4.72
C VAL A 84 -24.88 7.40 3.48
N LEU A 85 -25.15 8.71 3.46
CA LEU A 85 -25.92 9.37 2.41
C LEU A 85 -25.44 8.93 1.02
N PRO A 86 -26.36 8.74 0.06
CA PRO A 86 -25.99 8.48 -1.33
C PRO A 86 -25.04 9.58 -1.79
N ILE A 87 -23.98 9.20 -2.49
CA ILE A 87 -23.03 10.10 -3.16
C ILE A 87 -23.78 10.82 -4.29
N GLN A 88 -24.65 11.75 -3.90
CA GLN A 88 -25.22 12.79 -4.73
C GLN A 88 -24.32 14.01 -4.47
N ASP A 89 -23.78 14.56 -5.54
CA ASP A 89 -22.68 15.51 -5.60
C ASP A 89 -21.26 14.94 -5.42
N ILE A 90 -20.44 15.38 -6.36
CA ILE A 90 -19.06 15.02 -6.65
C ILE A 90 -18.20 15.42 -5.45
N GLY A 91 -17.63 14.44 -4.75
CA GLY A 91 -16.73 14.70 -3.63
C GLY A 91 -16.32 13.44 -2.89
N GLU A 92 -15.23 12.82 -3.35
CA GLU A 92 -14.25 12.19 -2.46
C GLU A 92 -14.68 10.96 -1.65
N LEU A 93 -14.47 9.75 -2.21
CA LEU A 93 -13.93 8.67 -1.38
C LEU A 93 -12.63 9.19 -0.75
N SER A 94 -12.49 9.08 0.58
CA SER A 94 -11.25 9.44 1.26
C SER A 94 -10.09 8.62 0.70
N ASP A 95 -8.87 9.16 0.74
CA ASP A 95 -7.67 8.45 0.30
C ASP A 95 -7.54 7.08 0.97
N GLU A 96 -7.94 6.98 2.24
CA GLU A 96 -8.03 5.72 2.97
C GLU A 96 -9.04 4.74 2.37
N GLU A 97 -10.23 5.17 1.96
CA GLU A 97 -11.24 4.30 1.36
C GLU A 97 -10.86 3.89 -0.06
N ARG A 98 -10.29 4.80 -0.86
CA ARG A 98 -9.74 4.47 -2.19
C ARG A 98 -8.58 3.48 -2.06
N SER A 99 -7.67 3.74 -1.14
CA SER A 99 -6.52 2.87 -0.90
C SER A 99 -6.95 1.53 -0.33
N GLN A 100 -7.99 1.46 0.51
CA GLN A 100 -8.57 0.19 0.98
C GLN A 100 -9.24 -0.60 -0.15
N ILE A 101 -9.94 0.07 -1.07
CA ILE A 101 -10.53 -0.58 -2.26
C ILE A 101 -9.42 -1.12 -3.16
N VAL A 102 -8.36 -0.34 -3.40
CA VAL A 102 -7.20 -0.76 -4.21
C VAL A 102 -6.40 -1.86 -3.51
N GLU A 103 -6.19 -1.79 -2.20
CA GLU A 103 -5.46 -2.79 -1.42
C GLU A 103 -6.26 -4.10 -1.31
N ALA A 104 -7.59 -4.03 -1.17
CA ALA A 104 -8.48 -5.19 -1.28
C ALA A 104 -8.42 -5.80 -2.68
N PHE A 105 -8.33 -4.98 -3.73
CA PHE A 105 -8.15 -5.43 -5.10
C PHE A 105 -6.79 -6.15 -5.28
N GLU A 106 -5.68 -5.53 -4.86
CA GLU A 106 -4.32 -6.08 -4.92
C GLU A 106 -4.18 -7.40 -4.13
N LYS A 107 -4.85 -7.53 -2.97
CA LYS A 107 -4.79 -8.73 -2.11
C LYS A 107 -5.64 -9.89 -2.66
N ALA A 108 -6.72 -9.60 -3.37
CA ALA A 108 -7.67 -10.56 -3.93
C ALA A 108 -7.20 -11.25 -5.23
N LEU A 109 -6.12 -10.76 -5.85
CA LEU A 109 -5.65 -11.20 -7.18
C LEU A 109 -4.43 -12.13 -7.08
N GLY A 110 -4.56 -13.23 -6.33
CA GLY A 110 -3.46 -14.13 -5.97
C GLY A 110 -3.02 -15.19 -7.00
N THR A 111 -3.51 -15.19 -8.24
CA THR A 111 -3.14 -16.21 -9.24
C THR A 111 -2.16 -15.66 -10.28
N LYS A 112 -0.95 -16.24 -10.31
CA LYS A 112 0.06 -15.94 -11.34
C LYS A 112 -0.52 -16.19 -12.74
N VAL A 113 -0.64 -15.12 -13.51
CA VAL A 113 -1.17 -15.19 -14.88
C VAL A 113 -0.05 -15.45 -15.88
N ASP A 114 -0.31 -16.35 -16.85
CA ASP A 114 0.58 -16.59 -17.97
C ASP A 114 0.45 -15.48 -19.01
N VAL A 115 1.56 -14.79 -19.26
CA VAL A 115 1.63 -13.66 -20.19
C VAL A 115 1.40 -14.10 -21.64
N ALA A 116 1.74 -15.34 -21.99
CA ALA A 116 1.44 -15.88 -23.31
C ALA A 116 -0.07 -15.97 -23.54
N GLN A 117 -0.82 -16.44 -22.54
CA GLN A 117 -2.28 -16.54 -22.59
C GLN A 117 -2.94 -15.16 -22.67
N LEU A 118 -2.43 -14.17 -21.93
CA LEU A 118 -2.95 -12.80 -22.02
C LEU A 118 -2.75 -12.20 -23.41
N ARG A 119 -1.58 -12.41 -24.01
CA ARG A 119 -1.30 -11.93 -25.36
C ARG A 119 -2.18 -12.61 -26.40
N GLU A 120 -2.32 -13.92 -26.31
CA GLU A 120 -3.19 -14.70 -27.18
C GLU A 120 -4.66 -14.28 -27.05
N ALA A 121 -5.12 -13.97 -25.83
CA ALA A 121 -6.46 -13.46 -25.59
C ALA A 121 -6.70 -12.10 -26.28
N ILE A 122 -5.72 -11.20 -26.29
CA ILE A 122 -5.85 -9.93 -27.02
C ILE A 122 -5.86 -10.17 -28.52
N ASP A 123 -4.92 -10.97 -29.03
CA ASP A 123 -4.74 -11.18 -30.47
C ASP A 123 -5.94 -11.95 -31.09
N LYS A 124 -6.65 -12.78 -30.31
CA LYS A 124 -7.84 -13.53 -30.79
C LYS A 124 -9.16 -12.78 -30.67
N THR A 125 -9.24 -11.83 -29.75
CA THR A 125 -10.52 -11.24 -29.30
C THR A 125 -10.48 -9.73 -29.33
N GLU A 126 -9.78 -9.17 -30.33
CA GLU A 126 -9.55 -7.73 -30.53
C GLU A 126 -10.85 -6.89 -30.46
N GLU A 127 -12.00 -7.51 -30.73
CA GLU A 127 -13.30 -6.85 -30.66
C GLU A 127 -14.01 -6.96 -29.29
N ASP A 128 -13.78 -8.04 -28.51
CA ASP A 128 -14.50 -8.29 -27.26
C ASP A 128 -13.92 -7.46 -26.10
N VAL A 129 -14.65 -6.40 -25.78
CA VAL A 129 -14.32 -5.44 -24.72
C VAL A 129 -14.19 -6.12 -23.35
N PHE A 130 -14.97 -7.16 -23.07
CA PHE A 130 -14.91 -7.84 -21.77
C PHE A 130 -13.62 -8.66 -21.65
N VAL A 131 -13.12 -9.23 -22.75
CA VAL A 131 -11.83 -9.92 -22.77
C VAL A 131 -10.68 -8.93 -22.63
N ILE A 132 -10.77 -7.77 -23.28
CA ILE A 132 -9.78 -6.68 -23.14
C ILE A 132 -9.75 -6.18 -21.69
N ARG A 133 -10.91 -5.98 -21.06
CA ARG A 133 -11.06 -5.64 -19.64
C ARG A 133 -10.42 -6.68 -18.73
N ASP A 134 -10.81 -7.95 -18.89
CA ASP A 134 -10.31 -9.05 -18.05
C ASP A 134 -8.79 -9.17 -18.16
N THR A 135 -8.26 -8.99 -19.38
CA THR A 135 -6.82 -8.99 -19.64
C THR A 135 -6.11 -7.78 -19.04
N LEU A 136 -6.71 -6.58 -19.13
CA LEU A 136 -6.15 -5.37 -18.54
C LEU A 136 -6.00 -5.51 -17.02
N LEU A 137 -7.07 -5.91 -16.34
CA LEU A 137 -7.07 -6.01 -14.87
C LEU A 137 -6.09 -7.10 -14.40
N ALA A 138 -6.02 -8.22 -15.11
CA ALA A 138 -5.03 -9.26 -14.84
C ALA A 138 -3.59 -8.78 -15.05
N ALA A 139 -3.33 -8.05 -16.15
CA ALA A 139 -1.99 -7.58 -16.49
C ALA A 139 -1.49 -6.47 -15.56
N VAL A 140 -2.36 -5.52 -15.19
CA VAL A 140 -2.03 -4.44 -14.25
C VAL A 140 -1.68 -4.99 -12.87
N ASN A 141 -2.35 -6.04 -12.41
CA ASN A 141 -2.06 -6.66 -11.13
C ASN A 141 -0.68 -7.34 -11.08
N GLU A 142 -0.24 -7.92 -12.20
CA GLU A 142 1.07 -8.58 -12.32
C GLU A 142 2.21 -7.60 -12.65
N LEU A 143 1.89 -6.32 -12.85
CA LEU A 143 2.84 -5.29 -13.18
C LEU A 143 3.63 -4.86 -11.94
N LEU A 144 4.96 -4.89 -12.03
CA LEU A 144 5.84 -4.44 -10.96
C LEU A 144 6.16 -2.97 -11.12
N ALA A 145 6.49 -2.28 -10.01
CA ALA A 145 6.96 -0.90 -10.05
C ALA A 145 8.25 -0.76 -10.90
N PRO A 146 8.51 0.41 -11.50
CA PRO A 146 9.77 0.69 -12.18
C PRO A 146 10.98 0.39 -11.28
N ARG A 147 12.07 -0.05 -11.88
CA ARG A 147 13.32 -0.38 -11.17
C ARG A 147 14.44 0.56 -11.63
N ARG A 148 15.33 0.93 -10.71
CA ARG A 148 16.52 1.73 -11.06
C ARG A 148 17.43 0.93 -11.98
N MET A 149 18.10 1.63 -12.88
CA MET A 149 19.18 1.01 -13.63
C MET A 149 20.31 0.68 -12.64
N PRO A 150 20.81 -0.57 -12.57
CA PRO A 150 21.95 -0.89 -11.75
C PRO A 150 23.17 -0.12 -12.28
N GLU A 151 23.77 0.67 -11.40
CA GLU A 151 25.03 1.35 -11.68
C GLU A 151 26.12 0.28 -11.87
N LYS A 152 26.56 0.09 -13.12
CA LYS A 152 27.73 -0.71 -13.55
C LYS A 152 27.92 -2.03 -12.78
N LEU A 153 27.26 -3.11 -13.22
CA LEU A 153 27.62 -4.46 -12.80
C LEU A 153 28.99 -4.85 -13.39
N GLY A 154 30.00 -4.93 -12.53
CA GLY A 154 31.28 -5.57 -12.82
C GLY A 154 31.14 -7.10 -12.99
N THR A 155 31.69 -7.58 -14.10
CA THR A 155 32.25 -8.92 -14.39
C THR A 155 31.66 -10.16 -13.69
N GLY A 156 30.93 -10.95 -14.48
CA GLY A 156 31.34 -12.31 -14.87
C GLY A 156 31.24 -13.46 -13.87
N ARG A 157 30.08 -14.14 -13.82
CA ARG A 157 29.96 -15.59 -13.55
C ARG A 157 28.83 -16.22 -14.38
N PRO A 158 28.93 -17.53 -14.73
CA PRO A 158 28.05 -18.17 -15.70
C PRO A 158 26.70 -18.57 -15.06
N MET A 159 25.62 -18.21 -15.76
CA MET A 159 24.17 -18.44 -15.53
C MET A 159 23.72 -18.65 -14.06
N ASP A 160 23.66 -17.55 -13.33
CA ASP A 160 23.28 -17.47 -11.91
C ASP A 160 22.42 -16.21 -11.70
N GLU A 161 21.27 -16.30 -11.02
CA GLU A 161 20.24 -15.29 -10.65
C GLU A 161 19.84 -14.19 -11.68
N HIS A 162 20.81 -13.55 -12.32
CA HIS A 162 20.72 -12.63 -13.44
C HIS A 162 19.90 -13.17 -14.64
N ALA A 163 19.98 -14.46 -14.97
CA ALA A 163 19.18 -15.04 -16.06
C ALA A 163 17.68 -15.14 -15.68
N LEU A 164 17.37 -15.47 -14.43
CA LEU A 164 15.99 -15.45 -13.90
C LEU A 164 15.45 -14.02 -13.85
N GLU A 165 16.30 -13.06 -13.48
CA GLU A 165 15.96 -11.65 -13.48
C GLU A 165 15.72 -11.12 -14.91
N GLN A 166 16.53 -11.52 -15.90
CA GLN A 166 16.28 -11.21 -17.31
C GLN A 166 14.95 -11.80 -17.82
N LEU A 167 14.61 -13.04 -17.46
CA LEU A 167 13.33 -13.65 -17.82
C LEU A 167 12.14 -12.91 -17.16
N ARG A 168 12.28 -12.51 -15.89
CA ARG A 168 11.29 -11.66 -15.21
C ARG A 168 11.16 -10.31 -15.88
N GLN A 169 12.25 -9.71 -16.31
CA GLN A 169 12.23 -8.43 -17.02
C GLN A 169 11.56 -8.56 -18.39
N MET A 170 11.87 -9.60 -19.17
CA MET A 170 11.18 -9.87 -20.44
C MET A 170 9.67 -10.08 -20.23
N ARG A 171 9.29 -10.76 -19.13
CA ARG A 171 7.87 -10.88 -18.73
C ARG A 171 7.24 -9.51 -18.48
N GLN A 172 7.93 -8.63 -17.75
CA GLN A 172 7.44 -7.28 -17.43
C GLN A 172 7.39 -6.35 -18.64
N VAL A 173 8.31 -6.47 -19.60
CA VAL A 173 8.25 -5.76 -20.90
C VAL A 173 6.95 -6.13 -21.63
N LYS A 174 6.68 -7.43 -21.76
CA LYS A 174 5.46 -7.93 -22.41
C LYS A 174 4.19 -7.50 -21.67
N LEU A 175 4.20 -7.51 -20.33
CA LEU A 175 3.07 -7.03 -19.53
C LEU A 175 2.80 -5.55 -19.75
N ARG A 176 3.84 -4.70 -19.82
CA ARG A 176 3.67 -3.27 -20.13
C ARG A 176 3.06 -3.08 -21.52
N ASP A 177 3.53 -3.82 -22.52
CA ASP A 177 2.97 -3.74 -23.88
C ASP A 177 1.50 -4.17 -23.91
N ILE A 178 1.13 -5.22 -23.15
CA ILE A 178 -0.26 -5.67 -22.99
C ILE A 178 -1.10 -4.58 -22.32
N VAL A 179 -0.65 -4.03 -21.19
CA VAL A 179 -1.36 -2.97 -20.46
C VAL A 179 -1.57 -1.75 -21.36
N HIS A 180 -0.53 -1.33 -22.09
CA HIS A 180 -0.62 -0.23 -23.03
C HIS A 180 -1.69 -0.51 -24.10
N ARG A 181 -1.65 -1.68 -24.76
CA ARG A 181 -2.62 -2.05 -25.79
C ARG A 181 -4.05 -2.06 -25.26
N CYS A 182 -4.28 -2.67 -24.10
CA CYS A 182 -5.63 -2.73 -23.52
C CYS A 182 -6.15 -1.35 -23.11
N LEU A 183 -5.31 -0.51 -22.49
CA LEU A 183 -5.69 0.87 -22.14
C LEU A 183 -6.04 1.67 -23.39
N SER A 184 -5.22 1.61 -24.44
CA SER A 184 -5.51 2.28 -25.72
C SER A 184 -6.80 1.77 -26.35
N ALA A 185 -7.01 0.45 -26.40
CA ALA A 185 -8.20 -0.13 -27.04
C ALA A 185 -9.50 0.23 -26.31
N ILE A 186 -9.53 0.19 -24.97
CA ILE A 186 -10.73 0.61 -24.21
C ILE A 186 -10.97 2.11 -24.38
N PHE A 187 -9.90 2.92 -24.33
CA PHE A 187 -10.00 4.37 -24.51
C PHE A 187 -10.52 4.76 -25.90
N GLU A 188 -10.02 4.14 -26.96
CA GLU A 188 -10.46 4.40 -28.35
C GLU A 188 -11.93 4.02 -28.58
N LYS A 189 -12.43 3.01 -27.87
CA LYS A 189 -13.84 2.61 -27.94
C LYS A 189 -14.78 3.54 -27.17
N GLY A 190 -14.26 4.46 -26.36
CA GLY A 190 -15.06 5.45 -25.62
C GLY A 190 -16.00 4.84 -24.57
N ILE A 191 -15.67 3.66 -24.05
CA ILE A 191 -16.43 2.92 -23.04
C ILE A 191 -15.50 2.48 -21.91
N GLY A 192 -16.04 2.05 -20.79
CA GLY A 192 -15.28 1.52 -19.67
C GLY A 192 -14.49 2.59 -18.90
N GLY A 193 -15.03 3.82 -18.81
CA GLY A 193 -14.34 4.93 -18.16
C GLY A 193 -13.89 4.62 -16.75
N GLU A 194 -14.70 3.88 -15.99
CA GLU A 194 -14.34 3.51 -14.62
C GLU A 194 -13.27 2.42 -14.56
N VAL A 195 -13.34 1.43 -15.45
CA VAL A 195 -12.29 0.40 -15.58
C VAL A 195 -10.96 1.04 -15.95
N LEU A 196 -10.96 1.98 -16.91
CA LEU A 196 -9.79 2.77 -17.28
C LEU A 196 -9.26 3.53 -16.07
N ARG A 197 -10.12 4.22 -15.33
CA ARG A 197 -9.71 4.98 -14.14
C ARG A 197 -9.03 4.10 -13.10
N VAL A 198 -9.62 2.95 -12.74
CA VAL A 198 -9.04 2.01 -11.77
C VAL A 198 -7.69 1.48 -12.25
N ALA A 199 -7.58 1.08 -13.52
CA ALA A 199 -6.32 0.61 -14.09
C ALA A 199 -5.24 1.70 -14.10
N LEU A 200 -5.62 2.93 -14.47
CA LEU A 200 -4.71 4.09 -14.50
C LEU A 200 -4.26 4.52 -13.10
N GLU A 201 -5.14 4.45 -12.10
CA GLU A 201 -4.78 4.72 -10.69
C GLU A 201 -3.70 3.74 -10.23
N CYS A 202 -3.84 2.44 -10.52
CA CYS A 202 -2.82 1.43 -10.20
C CYS A 202 -1.48 1.72 -10.90
N VAL A 203 -1.48 1.99 -12.21
CA VAL A 203 -0.26 2.32 -12.96
C VAL A 203 0.39 3.61 -12.45
N THR A 204 -0.41 4.65 -12.19
CA THR A 204 0.08 5.93 -11.64
C THR A 204 0.72 5.70 -10.27
N LYS A 205 0.10 4.92 -9.38
CA LYS A 205 0.63 4.58 -8.06
C LYS A 205 1.99 3.88 -8.15
N LEU A 206 2.18 2.97 -9.11
CA LEU A 206 3.47 2.30 -9.34
C LEU A 206 4.56 3.29 -9.79
N ILE A 207 4.22 4.23 -10.69
CA ILE A 207 5.13 5.28 -11.16
C ILE A 207 5.47 6.25 -10.02
N SER A 208 4.47 6.78 -9.32
CA SER A 208 4.68 7.73 -8.21
C SER A 208 5.50 7.11 -7.07
N LYS A 209 5.33 5.81 -6.80
CA LYS A 209 6.17 5.09 -5.82
C LYS A 209 7.64 5.04 -6.22
N PHE A 210 7.93 5.02 -7.52
CA PHE A 210 9.29 5.13 -8.03
C PHE A 210 9.80 6.58 -7.94
N GLU A 211 9.01 7.54 -8.43
CA GLU A 211 9.39 8.95 -8.50
C GLU A 211 9.54 9.62 -7.12
N SER A 212 8.84 9.11 -6.10
CA SER A 212 8.98 9.57 -4.70
C SER A 212 10.38 9.41 -4.10
N LYS A 213 11.33 8.79 -4.82
CA LYS A 213 12.71 8.56 -4.39
C LYS A 213 13.72 9.47 -5.12
N ASP A 214 13.26 10.61 -5.63
CA ASP A 214 14.02 11.59 -6.42
C ASP A 214 14.55 11.03 -7.76
N ASP A 215 13.92 9.98 -8.29
CA ASP A 215 14.25 9.43 -9.61
C ASP A 215 13.18 9.81 -10.63
N GLU A 216 13.57 10.25 -11.83
CA GLU A 216 12.63 10.36 -12.94
C GLU A 216 12.37 8.98 -13.55
N VAL A 217 11.11 8.66 -13.89
CA VAL A 217 10.76 7.36 -14.49
C VAL A 217 11.51 7.08 -15.80
N MET A 218 11.93 8.14 -16.51
CA MET A 218 12.75 8.05 -17.73
C MET A 218 14.12 7.45 -17.49
N THR A 219 14.67 7.59 -16.28
CA THR A 219 15.97 7.04 -15.89
C THR A 219 15.86 5.60 -15.36
N ALA A 220 14.65 5.08 -15.23
CA ALA A 220 14.41 3.70 -14.83
C ALA A 220 14.86 2.70 -15.90
N TRP A 221 15.04 1.44 -15.49
CA TRP A 221 15.16 0.32 -16.40
C TRP A 221 13.86 0.17 -17.20
N ALA A 222 13.98 0.10 -18.53
CA ALA A 222 12.85 0.24 -19.46
C ALA A 222 12.08 1.57 -19.30
N GLY A 223 12.78 2.66 -18.92
CA GLY A 223 12.21 3.98 -18.69
C GLY A 223 11.36 4.50 -19.85
N LYS A 224 11.74 4.20 -21.10
CA LYS A 224 10.93 4.54 -22.28
C LYS A 224 9.51 3.96 -22.21
N GLN A 225 9.35 2.66 -21.97
CA GLN A 225 8.02 2.03 -21.90
C GLN A 225 7.19 2.56 -20.73
N TRP A 226 7.85 2.85 -19.61
CA TRP A 226 7.17 3.48 -18.46
C TRP A 226 6.73 4.90 -18.76
N ASN A 227 7.55 5.67 -19.49
CA ASN A 227 7.19 7.00 -19.92
C ASN A 227 6.10 6.99 -21.00
N ASP A 228 6.09 5.99 -21.89
CA ASP A 228 5.01 5.78 -22.85
C ASP A 228 3.69 5.49 -22.11
N LEU A 229 3.71 4.64 -21.08
CA LEU A 229 2.56 4.38 -20.20
C LEU A 229 2.14 5.63 -19.41
N LYS A 230 3.10 6.42 -18.90
CA LYS A 230 2.83 7.69 -18.23
C LYS A 230 2.16 8.70 -19.16
N SER A 231 2.70 8.85 -20.37
CA SER A 231 2.15 9.72 -21.41
C SER A 231 0.76 9.28 -21.84
N LEU A 232 0.51 7.97 -21.97
CA LEU A 232 -0.82 7.43 -22.24
C LEU A 232 -1.79 7.72 -21.09
N ALA A 233 -1.36 7.52 -19.84
CA ALA A 233 -2.17 7.83 -18.66
C ALA A 233 -2.55 9.31 -18.60
N GLU A 234 -1.60 10.20 -18.85
CA GLU A 234 -1.83 11.65 -18.93
C GLU A 234 -2.74 12.01 -20.12
N LYS A 235 -2.54 11.39 -21.28
CA LYS A 235 -3.42 11.56 -22.45
C LYS A 235 -4.85 11.15 -22.12
N ILE A 236 -5.07 10.00 -21.49
CA ILE A 236 -6.43 9.52 -21.15
C ILE A 236 -7.07 10.46 -20.12
N LYS A 237 -6.32 10.87 -19.08
CA LYS A 237 -6.79 11.84 -18.07
C LYS A 237 -7.09 13.22 -18.66
N GLY A 238 -6.32 13.68 -19.63
CA GLY A 238 -6.49 14.99 -20.27
C GLY A 238 -7.52 15.00 -21.41
N SER A 239 -7.76 13.86 -22.06
CA SER A 239 -8.74 13.75 -23.16
C SER A 239 -10.14 13.44 -22.68
N SER A 240 -10.28 12.99 -21.43
CA SER A 240 -11.59 12.68 -20.91
C SER A 240 -12.45 13.95 -20.89
N ALA A 241 -13.65 13.85 -21.46
CA ALA A 241 -14.84 14.57 -21.02
C ALA A 241 -15.18 14.34 -19.52
N ALA A 242 -14.22 13.84 -18.71
CA ALA A 242 -14.21 13.87 -17.26
C ALA A 242 -13.73 15.23 -16.71
N SER A 243 -13.65 16.26 -17.56
CA SER A 243 -13.46 17.66 -17.14
C SER A 243 -14.62 18.23 -16.33
N GLU A 244 -15.74 17.51 -16.16
CA GLU A 244 -16.78 17.88 -15.18
C GLU A 244 -16.52 17.34 -13.77
N VAL A 245 -15.47 16.54 -13.59
CA VAL A 245 -14.90 16.28 -12.27
C VAL A 245 -13.59 17.05 -12.23
N GLU A 246 -13.71 18.37 -12.04
CA GLU A 246 -12.59 19.22 -11.63
C GLU A 246 -11.74 18.49 -10.60
N ASP A 247 -10.42 18.56 -10.78
CA ASP A 247 -9.38 18.29 -9.79
C ASP A 247 -9.94 17.61 -8.53
N GLY A 248 -10.12 16.29 -8.59
CA GLY A 248 -10.23 15.50 -7.37
C GLY A 248 -9.13 16.00 -6.44
N PRO A 249 -9.45 16.28 -5.16
CA PRO A 249 -8.63 17.12 -4.30
C PRO A 249 -7.19 16.67 -4.43
N LYS A 250 -6.29 17.60 -4.73
CA LYS A 250 -4.85 17.36 -4.62
C LYS A 250 -4.62 16.74 -3.25
N HIS A 251 -4.43 15.42 -3.22
CA HIS A 251 -4.07 14.57 -2.08
C HIS A 251 -3.86 15.45 -0.85
N VAL A 252 -4.95 15.88 -0.20
CA VAL A 252 -4.82 16.75 0.96
C VAL A 252 -4.43 15.74 2.00
N ALA A 253 -3.12 15.49 2.10
CA ALA A 253 -2.56 14.67 3.14
C ALA A 253 -3.28 15.12 4.40
N HIS A 254 -4.11 14.25 4.96
CA HIS A 254 -4.72 14.50 6.24
C HIS A 254 -3.57 14.49 7.24
N ASP A 255 -2.83 15.61 7.29
CA ASP A 255 -2.00 16.00 8.40
C ASP A 255 -2.97 15.96 9.57
N GLY A 256 -2.87 14.90 10.38
CA GLY A 256 -3.83 14.63 11.45
C GLY A 256 -4.06 15.92 12.20
N LYS A 257 -5.31 16.42 12.20
CA LYS A 257 -5.67 17.80 12.58
C LYS A 257 -4.82 18.30 13.78
N GLY A 258 -3.91 19.24 13.53
CA GLY A 258 -3.05 19.86 14.55
C GLY A 258 -1.70 19.16 14.85
N THR A 259 -1.48 17.93 14.39
CA THR A 259 -0.24 17.16 14.69
C THR A 259 1.02 17.89 14.21
N LYS A 260 0.97 18.55 13.05
CA LYS A 260 2.09 19.35 12.55
C LYS A 260 2.40 20.52 13.50
N GLN A 261 1.38 21.27 13.93
CA GLN A 261 1.52 22.39 14.85
C GLN A 261 2.06 21.94 16.22
N LEU A 262 1.56 20.80 16.71
CA LEU A 262 2.08 20.16 17.92
C LEU A 262 3.58 19.85 17.77
N LEU A 263 4.00 19.22 16.67
CA LEU A 263 5.40 18.88 16.43
C LEU A 263 6.30 20.11 16.25
N GLU A 264 5.81 21.18 15.60
CA GLU A 264 6.52 22.46 15.49
C GLU A 264 6.77 23.07 16.88
N ARG A 265 5.76 23.05 17.76
CA ARG A 265 5.91 23.51 19.14
C ARG A 265 6.89 22.64 19.91
N VAL A 266 6.77 21.31 19.84
CA VAL A 266 7.67 20.38 20.53
C VAL A 266 9.13 20.59 20.10
N ILE A 267 9.39 20.71 18.80
CA ILE A 267 10.75 20.93 18.29
C ILE A 267 11.29 22.30 18.72
N ARG A 268 10.45 23.33 18.78
CA ARG A 268 10.82 24.65 19.31
C ARG A 268 11.24 24.58 20.78
N GLU A 269 10.47 23.88 21.61
CA GLU A 269 10.75 23.68 23.05
C GLU A 269 11.98 22.80 23.29
N LEU A 270 12.31 21.90 22.35
CA LEU A 270 13.55 21.11 22.37
C LEU A 270 14.78 21.88 21.85
N GLY A 271 14.68 23.20 21.65
CA GLY A 271 15.80 24.03 21.17
C GLY A 271 15.98 23.99 19.66
N GLY A 272 14.90 23.80 18.91
CA GLY A 272 14.89 23.81 17.44
C GLY A 272 15.23 22.47 16.78
N GLN A 273 15.62 21.45 17.55
CA GLN A 273 15.92 20.11 17.04
C GLN A 273 15.63 19.02 18.07
N GLY A 274 15.26 17.82 17.61
CA GLY A 274 15.03 16.69 18.50
C GLY A 274 15.01 15.34 17.79
N THR A 275 15.45 14.28 18.47
CA THR A 275 15.27 12.91 17.99
C THR A 275 13.83 12.46 18.13
N THR A 276 13.40 11.45 17.36
CA THR A 276 12.03 10.91 17.48
C THR A 276 11.69 10.52 18.92
N ASP A 277 12.62 9.87 19.64
CA ASP A 277 12.35 9.44 21.02
C ASP A 277 12.23 10.63 21.99
N GLN A 278 13.02 11.70 21.80
CA GLN A 278 12.90 12.93 22.60
C GLN A 278 11.57 13.62 22.34
N ILE A 279 11.16 13.74 21.07
CA ILE A 279 9.88 14.35 20.68
C ILE A 279 8.71 13.57 21.29
N LEU A 280 8.70 12.24 21.14
CA LEU A 280 7.64 11.41 21.71
C LEU A 280 7.65 11.43 23.24
N GLY A 281 8.83 11.40 23.86
CA GLY A 281 8.99 11.50 25.32
C GLY A 281 8.48 12.84 25.85
N TRP A 282 8.76 13.93 25.15
CA TRP A 282 8.30 15.27 25.51
C TRP A 282 6.77 15.38 25.43
N ILE A 283 6.14 14.83 24.38
CA ILE A 283 4.67 14.80 24.25
C ILE A 283 4.02 14.06 25.42
N VAL A 284 4.61 12.94 25.85
CA VAL A 284 4.11 12.17 27.01
C VAL A 284 4.30 12.93 28.33
N ALA A 285 5.40 13.69 28.46
CA ALA A 285 5.68 14.48 29.66
C ALA A 285 4.84 15.76 29.77
N ASN A 286 4.25 16.25 28.68
CA ASN A 286 3.54 17.54 28.62
C ASN A 286 2.12 17.41 28.03
N PRO A 287 1.19 16.70 28.72
CA PRO A 287 -0.15 16.45 28.18
C PRO A 287 -1.00 17.73 28.02
N THR A 288 -0.80 18.74 28.85
CA THR A 288 -1.54 20.02 28.79
C THR A 288 -1.32 20.76 27.47
N ILE A 289 -0.11 20.71 26.92
CA ILE A 289 0.24 21.40 25.67
C ILE A 289 -0.42 20.73 24.46
N VAL A 290 -0.63 19.41 24.53
CA VAL A 290 -1.35 18.64 23.50
C VAL A 290 -2.82 19.06 23.44
N GLU A 291 -3.45 19.30 24.59
CA GLU A 291 -4.83 19.77 24.68
C GLU A 291 -4.97 21.20 24.10
N GLU A 292 -4.02 22.09 24.39
CA GLU A 292 -3.99 23.45 23.83
C GLU A 292 -3.89 23.48 22.30
N THR A 293 -3.18 22.54 21.69
CA THR A 293 -3.00 22.47 20.23
C THR A 293 -4.18 21.82 19.50
N SER A 294 -5.32 21.60 20.18
CA SER A 294 -6.51 20.94 19.63
C SER A 294 -6.22 19.56 18.99
N SER A 295 -5.09 18.95 19.32
CA SER A 295 -4.60 17.72 18.71
C SER A 295 -5.06 16.53 19.54
N ARG A 296 -6.15 15.88 19.13
CA ARG A 296 -6.61 14.65 19.79
C ARG A 296 -5.68 13.49 19.42
N LEU A 297 -4.80 13.08 20.35
CA LEU A 297 -3.94 11.92 20.15
C LEU A 297 -4.75 10.62 20.22
N ASN A 298 -4.62 9.78 19.20
CA ASN A 298 -5.23 8.46 19.18
C ASN A 298 -4.36 7.45 19.96
N HIS A 299 -4.75 7.16 21.20
CA HIS A 299 -4.07 6.22 22.09
C HIS A 299 -4.35 4.74 21.80
N HIS A 300 -5.22 4.41 20.85
CA HIS A 300 -5.47 3.01 20.48
C HIS A 300 -4.18 2.35 20.00
N ILE A 301 -3.96 1.12 20.45
CA ILE A 301 -2.81 0.30 20.08
C ILE A 301 -3.15 -0.46 18.80
N ARG A 302 -2.38 -0.25 17.74
CA ARG A 302 -2.56 -1.02 16.50
C ARG A 302 -1.99 -2.43 16.71
N ALA A 303 -2.83 -3.46 16.49
CA ALA A 303 -2.37 -4.83 16.42
C ALA A 303 -1.46 -4.98 15.19
N ASN A 304 -0.14 -4.91 15.41
CA ASN A 304 0.84 -5.12 14.36
C ASN A 304 1.12 -6.61 14.14
N THR A 305 1.69 -6.90 12.97
CA THR A 305 2.23 -8.21 12.57
C THR A 305 3.04 -8.87 13.71
N PRO A 306 2.93 -10.21 13.89
CA PRO A 306 3.64 -10.93 14.94
C PRO A 306 5.14 -10.55 14.99
N GLY A 307 5.61 -10.12 16.17
CA GLY A 307 7.03 -9.81 16.41
C GLY A 307 7.43 -8.32 16.41
N ARG A 308 6.53 -7.39 16.05
CA ARG A 308 6.80 -5.94 16.20
C ARG A 308 6.30 -5.42 17.55
N LYS A 309 7.03 -4.46 18.14
CA LYS A 309 6.58 -3.73 19.34
C LYS A 309 5.26 -3.02 19.01
N GLN A 310 4.25 -3.27 19.84
CA GLN A 310 2.99 -2.55 19.79
C GLN A 310 3.24 -1.07 20.09
N LYS A 311 2.73 -0.19 19.23
CA LYS A 311 2.81 1.26 19.39
C LYS A 311 1.39 1.85 19.29
N PRO A 312 1.05 2.86 20.09
CA PRO A 312 -0.20 3.59 19.92
C PRO A 312 -0.18 4.31 18.57
N ILE A 313 -1.36 4.47 17.95
CA ILE A 313 -1.53 5.02 16.61
C ILE A 313 -0.90 6.42 16.51
N TRP A 314 -1.05 7.26 17.53
CA TRP A 314 -0.50 8.62 17.51
C TRP A 314 1.03 8.66 17.33
N GLN A 315 1.80 7.68 17.83
CA GLN A 315 3.25 7.63 17.63
C GLN A 315 3.60 7.36 16.16
N VAL A 316 2.77 6.56 15.48
CA VAL A 316 2.90 6.32 14.03
C VAL A 316 2.56 7.60 13.28
N THR A 317 1.48 8.28 13.66
CA THR A 317 1.08 9.57 13.08
C THR A 317 2.19 10.61 13.22
N CYS A 318 2.77 10.78 14.42
CA CYS A 318 3.88 11.71 14.63
C CYS A 318 5.10 11.36 13.78
N SER A 319 5.45 10.07 13.67
CA SER A 319 6.58 9.63 12.83
C SER A 319 6.34 9.95 11.36
N ASN A 320 5.13 9.74 10.86
CA ASN A 320 4.76 10.07 9.49
C ASN A 320 4.81 11.58 9.24
N VAL A 321 4.23 12.40 10.12
CA VAL A 321 4.25 13.87 9.99
C VAL A 321 5.68 14.41 10.09
N LEU A 322 6.52 13.88 10.98
CA LEU A 322 7.95 14.22 11.03
C LEU A 322 8.63 13.98 9.68
N SER A 323 8.44 12.80 9.10
CA SER A 323 9.05 12.46 7.80
C SER A 323 8.59 13.32 6.62
N LYS A 324 7.36 13.86 6.69
CA LYS A 324 6.77 14.66 5.61
C LYS A 324 7.03 16.16 5.75
N CYS A 325 6.98 16.69 6.96
CA CYS A 325 6.94 18.13 7.20
C CYS A 325 8.21 18.69 7.83
N PHE A 326 9.17 17.84 8.22
CA PHE A 326 10.37 18.25 8.94
C PHE A 326 11.63 17.69 8.29
N ARG A 327 12.74 18.42 8.45
CA ARG A 327 14.03 18.03 7.88
C ARG A 327 14.70 17.01 8.79
N CYS A 328 15.01 15.84 8.24
CA CYS A 328 15.80 14.81 8.92
C CYS A 328 17.30 15.08 8.73
N SER A 329 18.10 14.98 9.79
CA SER A 329 19.55 15.10 9.72
C SER A 329 20.16 13.96 8.89
N LYS A 330 21.12 14.29 8.02
CA LYS A 330 21.87 13.28 7.24
C LYS A 330 22.81 12.46 8.14
N SER A 331 23.36 13.07 9.19
CA SER A 331 24.17 12.42 10.21
C SER A 331 23.31 12.00 11.40
N LYS A 332 23.65 10.87 12.01
CA LYS A 332 23.01 10.38 13.23
C LYS A 332 23.71 10.98 14.45
N GLN A 333 22.95 11.60 15.34
CA GLN A 333 23.42 11.97 16.68
C GLN A 333 23.10 10.80 17.61
N ASP A 334 24.12 10.23 18.28
CA ASP A 334 24.00 9.04 19.13
C ASP A 334 23.29 7.85 18.45
N GLY A 335 23.53 7.67 17.14
CA GLY A 335 22.91 6.60 16.36
C GLY A 335 21.44 6.82 16.01
N LYS A 336 20.86 8.00 16.32
CA LYS A 336 19.48 8.38 16.01
C LYS A 336 19.41 9.56 15.06
N PHE A 337 18.34 9.62 14.28
CA PHE A 337 18.05 10.75 13.39
C PHE A 337 17.47 11.92 14.18
N VAL A 338 17.87 13.14 13.83
CA VAL A 338 17.42 14.39 14.45
C VAL A 338 16.53 15.15 13.47
N TRP A 339 15.41 15.65 13.96
CA TRP A 339 14.44 16.43 13.19
C TRP A 339 14.59 17.91 13.48
N ARG A 340 14.45 18.76 12.44
CA ARG A 340 14.49 20.23 12.54
C ARG A 340 13.31 20.86 11.82
N SER A 341 12.88 22.03 12.29
CA SER A 341 11.86 22.83 11.59
C SER A 341 12.40 23.35 10.26
N GLN A 342 11.55 23.33 9.23
CA GLN A 342 11.92 23.77 7.87
C GLN A 342 12.00 25.30 7.76
N GLN A 343 11.40 26.05 8.69
CA GLN A 343 11.22 27.52 8.59
C GLN A 343 12.36 28.37 9.17
N VAL A 344 13.40 27.77 9.76
CA VAL A 344 14.42 28.53 10.53
C VAL A 344 15.66 28.91 9.71
N GLU A 345 15.81 28.47 8.46
CA GLU A 345 17.05 28.72 7.68
C GLU A 345 17.06 29.98 6.78
N GLU A 346 15.99 30.78 6.70
CA GLU A 346 16.01 31.99 5.85
C GLU A 346 16.63 33.24 6.50
N VAL A 347 17.05 33.18 7.77
CA VAL A 347 17.72 34.33 8.41
C VAL A 347 18.98 33.86 9.13
N GLY A 348 20.09 33.85 8.38
CA GLY A 348 21.42 33.98 8.97
C GLY A 348 22.35 32.81 8.71
N ASP A 349 22.93 32.75 7.51
CA ASP A 349 24.29 32.23 7.37
C ASP A 349 25.18 33.30 6.74
N ALA A 350 25.57 34.24 7.58
CA ALA A 350 26.67 35.16 7.35
C ALA A 350 27.32 35.47 8.70
N ARG A 351 27.95 34.46 9.31
CA ARG A 351 29.19 34.50 10.11
C ARG A 351 29.24 33.28 11.02
N GLY A 352 30.20 32.41 10.75
CA GLY A 352 30.61 31.39 11.71
C GLY A 352 31.10 32.06 12.99
N GLU A 353 30.39 31.84 14.08
CA GLU A 353 30.94 31.94 15.43
C GLU A 353 30.50 30.70 16.22
N HIS A 354 31.50 30.04 16.81
CA HIS A 354 31.35 28.90 17.68
C HIS A 354 30.46 29.23 18.90
N PRO A 355 29.55 28.33 19.32
CA PRO A 355 28.96 28.46 20.64
C PRO A 355 29.98 28.05 21.71
N LEU A 356 30.11 28.91 22.72
CA LEU A 356 30.88 28.70 23.95
C LEU A 356 30.36 27.50 24.77
N PRO A 357 31.22 26.85 25.58
CA PRO A 357 30.84 25.70 26.38
C PRO A 357 29.89 26.10 27.51
N VAL A 358 28.74 25.41 27.59
CA VAL A 358 27.82 25.50 28.71
C VAL A 358 28.45 24.82 29.92
N GLN A 359 28.45 25.53 31.04
CA GLN A 359 28.99 25.08 32.32
C GLN A 359 28.16 23.92 32.89
N ASP A 360 28.87 22.89 33.34
CA ASP A 360 28.34 21.78 34.13
C ASP A 360 27.81 22.27 35.47
N ALA A 361 26.50 22.14 35.69
CA ALA A 361 25.95 22.11 37.04
C ALA A 361 24.61 21.34 37.05
N VAL A 362 24.60 20.27 37.85
CA VAL A 362 23.44 19.57 38.43
C VAL A 362 22.66 18.60 37.51
N VAL A 363 23.24 17.42 37.22
CA VAL A 363 22.46 16.17 37.01
C VAL A 363 23.23 14.97 37.59
N GLU A 364 23.42 14.91 38.91
CA GLU A 364 24.04 13.74 39.56
C GLU A 364 23.04 12.75 40.18
N SER A 365 21.74 13.02 40.16
CA SER A 365 20.75 12.16 40.83
C SER A 365 20.10 11.08 39.95
N VAL A 366 20.27 11.11 38.62
CA VAL A 366 19.56 10.19 37.70
C VAL A 366 20.47 9.09 37.13
N VAL A 367 21.79 9.25 37.25
CA VAL A 367 22.76 8.34 36.62
C VAL A 367 22.88 7.01 37.36
N GLU A 368 22.72 6.96 38.69
CA GLU A 368 22.79 5.69 39.44
C GLU A 368 21.60 4.75 39.16
N SER A 369 20.40 5.30 38.91
CA SER A 369 19.20 4.50 38.58
C SER A 369 19.31 3.78 37.22
N VAL A 370 19.97 4.40 36.23
CA VAL A 370 20.07 3.85 34.87
C VAL A 370 21.17 2.79 34.75
N VAL A 371 22.20 2.86 35.59
CA VAL A 371 23.28 1.86 35.63
C VAL A 371 22.77 0.54 36.24
N GLU A 372 21.94 0.61 37.28
CA GLU A 372 21.37 -0.58 37.93
C GLU A 372 20.36 -1.32 37.02
N PHE A 373 19.56 -0.57 36.24
CA PHE A 373 18.61 -1.15 35.29
C PHE A 373 19.30 -1.83 34.08
N ARG A 374 20.48 -1.34 33.67
CA ARG A 374 21.30 -1.95 32.59
C ARG A 374 21.96 -3.26 33.03
N ALA A 375 22.36 -3.38 34.29
CA ALA A 375 22.92 -4.64 34.82
C ALA A 375 21.88 -5.76 34.87
N VAL A 376 20.65 -5.46 35.32
CA VAL A 376 19.54 -6.45 35.43
C VAL A 376 19.07 -6.95 34.04
N THR A 377 19.08 -6.09 33.03
CA THR A 377 18.66 -6.47 31.67
C THR A 377 19.72 -7.26 30.90
N SER A 378 21.01 -7.06 31.21
CA SER A 378 22.14 -7.85 30.71
C SER A 378 22.10 -9.29 31.24
N GLU A 379 21.88 -9.48 32.54
CA GLU A 379 21.77 -10.82 33.13
C GLU A 379 20.55 -11.60 32.63
N LYS A 380 19.39 -10.96 32.49
CA LYS A 380 18.18 -11.61 31.94
C LYS A 380 18.39 -12.10 30.51
N LYS A 381 19.12 -11.35 29.67
CA LYS A 381 19.50 -11.79 28.31
C LYS A 381 20.47 -12.97 28.32
N LYS A 382 21.44 -13.00 29.23
CA LYS A 382 22.37 -14.14 29.38
C LYS A 382 21.63 -15.41 29.83
N ARG A 383 20.69 -15.31 30.78
CA ARG A 383 19.86 -16.45 31.24
C ARG A 383 18.92 -16.97 30.15
N ALA A 384 18.33 -16.09 29.34
CA ALA A 384 17.48 -16.50 28.22
C ALA A 384 18.27 -17.18 27.09
N LYS A 385 19.51 -16.73 26.82
CA LYS A 385 20.39 -17.35 25.83
C LYS A 385 20.88 -18.73 26.29
N LYS A 386 21.19 -18.89 27.58
CA LYS A 386 21.54 -20.19 28.18
C LYS A 386 20.39 -21.19 28.10
N ARG A 387 19.17 -20.79 28.49
CA ARG A 387 17.97 -21.64 28.36
C ARG A 387 17.68 -22.10 26.93
N LYS A 388 17.96 -21.28 25.92
CA LYS A 388 17.83 -21.70 24.51
C LYS A 388 18.90 -22.71 24.09
N SER A 389 20.14 -22.57 24.58
CA SER A 389 21.20 -23.56 24.35
C SER A 389 20.82 -24.90 24.96
N ASP A 390 20.43 -24.91 26.24
CA ASP A 390 20.10 -26.13 26.98
C ASP A 390 18.91 -26.89 26.36
N VAL A 391 17.94 -26.17 25.75
CA VAL A 391 16.82 -26.79 25.02
C VAL A 391 17.25 -27.37 23.68
N ILE A 392 18.18 -26.73 22.95
CA ILE A 392 18.71 -27.25 21.69
C ILE A 392 19.54 -28.51 21.95
N ASP A 393 20.35 -28.51 23.00
CA ASP A 393 21.17 -29.66 23.40
C ASP A 393 20.27 -30.84 23.85
N ALA A 394 19.19 -30.57 24.58
CA ALA A 394 18.22 -31.60 24.98
C ALA A 394 17.43 -32.20 23.79
N ILE A 395 17.15 -31.41 22.75
CA ILE A 395 16.50 -31.91 21.52
C ILE A 395 17.48 -32.79 20.72
N ALA A 396 18.74 -32.37 20.61
CA ALA A 396 19.78 -33.15 19.92
C ALA A 396 20.07 -34.50 20.62
N ASP A 397 20.00 -34.53 21.96
CA ASP A 397 20.13 -35.78 22.72
C ASP A 397 18.87 -36.66 22.65
N GLY A 398 17.68 -36.07 22.53
CA GLY A 398 16.43 -36.79 22.31
C GLY A 398 16.32 -37.46 20.93
N GLU A 399 16.87 -36.82 19.88
CA GLU A 399 16.90 -37.39 18.53
C GLU A 399 17.87 -38.58 18.42
N ARG A 400 18.96 -38.62 19.21
CA ARG A 400 19.87 -39.78 19.24
C ARG A 400 19.28 -41.03 19.89
N ILE A 401 18.26 -40.88 20.74
CA ILE A 401 17.65 -42.03 21.42
C ILE A 401 16.69 -42.79 20.48
N ASN A 402 16.15 -42.12 19.45
CA ASN A 402 15.24 -42.74 18.48
C ASN A 402 15.93 -43.42 17.28
N GLU A 403 17.26 -43.35 17.15
CA GLU A 403 18.01 -44.14 16.15
C GLU A 403 18.52 -45.49 16.71
N ALA A 404 18.34 -45.74 18.01
CA ALA A 404 18.88 -46.94 18.67
C ALA A 404 17.87 -48.09 18.89
N TYR A 405 16.57 -47.88 18.61
CA TYR A 405 15.53 -48.92 18.65
C TYR A 405 14.48 -48.61 17.57
N PRO A 406 14.05 -49.64 16.81
CA PRO A 406 14.20 -49.77 15.35
C PRO A 406 13.31 -48.86 14.49
#